data_AF-A0A4S8L659-F1
#
_entry.id   AF-A0A4S8L659-F1
#
_cell.length_a   1.000
_cell.length_b   1.000
_cell.length_c   1.000
_cell.angle_alpha   90.00
_cell.angle_beta   90.00
_cell.angle_gamma   90.00
#
_symmetry.space_group_name_H-M   'P 1'
#
loop_
_entity.id
_entity.type
_entity.pdbx_description
1 polymer ?
#
loop_
_entity_poly.entity_id
_entity_poly.type
_entity_poly.pdbx_seq_one_letter_code
_entity_poly.pdbx_strand_id
1 'polypeptide(L)'
;KIPKPDGEVGRPGRGGYNLKDALGLGDKQYRAVYKYITQLCQENLDLNVAYTLQDIDDLDLVRYEAQLEYPFLSNYSEEWATNDFIRRILKYRKSALK
;
A
#
# COMPACT_ATOMS: atom_id res chain seq x y z
N LYS A 1 -8.84 -14.99 5.01
CA LYS A 1 -8.08 -13.89 4.40
C LYS A 1 -6.57 -14.17 4.54
N ILE A 2 -5.75 -13.82 3.55
CA ILE A 2 -4.31 -14.07 3.47
C ILE A 2 -3.59 -13.20 4.54
N PRO A 3 -2.85 -13.79 5.49
CA PRO A 3 -2.16 -13.04 6.53
C PRO A 3 -0.98 -12.22 6.00
N LYS A 4 -0.61 -11.16 6.72
CA LYS A 4 0.59 -10.39 6.42
C LYS A 4 1.82 -11.27 6.66
N PRO A 5 2.82 -11.29 5.76
CA PRO A 5 4.08 -11.98 6.02
C PRO A 5 4.83 -11.38 7.21
N ASP A 6 5.67 -12.18 7.86
CA ASP A 6 6.54 -11.70 8.92
C ASP A 6 7.52 -10.65 8.39
N GLY A 7 7.73 -9.60 9.19
CA GLY A 7 8.68 -8.54 8.90
C GLY A 7 8.12 -7.27 8.28
N GLU A 8 9.03 -6.35 7.91
CA GLU A 8 8.67 -5.07 7.29
C GLU A 8 8.69 -5.14 5.76
N VAL A 9 7.67 -4.55 5.13
CA VAL A 9 7.64 -4.36 3.68
C VAL A 9 8.83 -3.51 3.20
N GLY A 10 9.48 -3.93 2.12
CA GLY A 10 10.59 -3.21 1.50
C GLY A 10 11.95 -3.40 2.18
N ARG A 11 12.10 -4.41 3.05
CA ARG A 11 13.39 -4.81 3.65
C ARG A 11 13.79 -6.26 3.33
N PRO A 12 13.82 -6.67 2.04
CA PRO A 12 14.27 -8.02 1.69
C PRO A 12 15.72 -8.24 2.18
N GLY A 13 15.98 -9.39 2.78
CA GLY A 13 17.31 -9.74 3.34
C GLY A 13 17.64 -9.15 4.71
N ARG A 14 16.73 -8.38 5.32
CA ARG A 14 16.86 -7.88 6.72
C ARG A 14 15.67 -8.26 7.60
N GLY A 15 15.09 -9.43 7.34
CA GLY A 15 13.90 -9.91 8.04
C GLY A 15 12.60 -9.23 7.61
N GLY A 16 12.54 -8.66 6.41
CA GLY A 16 11.33 -8.14 5.77
C GLY A 16 11.06 -8.78 4.42
N TYR A 17 10.01 -8.33 3.73
CA TYR A 17 9.56 -8.92 2.46
C TYR A 17 9.42 -7.90 1.32
N ASN A 18 9.38 -8.41 0.10
CA ASN A 18 9.02 -7.64 -1.09
C ASN A 18 7.50 -7.70 -1.29
N LEU A 19 6.86 -6.53 -1.44
CA LEU A 19 5.41 -6.45 -1.59
C LEU A 19 4.90 -7.18 -2.83
N LYS A 20 5.59 -7.07 -3.97
CA LYS A 20 5.16 -7.72 -5.22
C LYS A 20 5.15 -9.24 -5.07
N ASP A 21 6.22 -9.78 -4.49
CA ASP A 21 6.39 -11.21 -4.30
C ASP A 21 5.38 -11.75 -3.28
N ALA A 22 5.14 -11.01 -2.19
CA ALA A 22 4.16 -11.36 -1.16
C ALA A 22 2.71 -11.37 -1.67
N LEU A 23 2.38 -10.55 -2.68
CA LEU A 23 1.06 -10.51 -3.29
C LEU A 23 0.90 -11.52 -4.44
N GLY A 24 1.99 -12.16 -4.89
CA GLY A 24 1.98 -13.09 -6.02
C GLY A 24 1.53 -12.46 -7.36
N LEU A 25 1.66 -11.13 -7.51
CA LEU A 25 1.17 -10.41 -8.69
C LEU A 25 2.23 -10.36 -9.79
N GLY A 26 1.80 -10.57 -11.03
CA GLY A 26 2.64 -10.28 -12.20
C GLY A 26 2.94 -8.78 -12.34
N ASP A 27 4.06 -8.44 -12.99
CA ASP A 27 4.55 -7.06 -13.13
C ASP A 27 3.51 -6.06 -13.61
N LYS A 28 2.74 -6.44 -14.64
CA LYS A 28 1.71 -5.58 -15.23
C LYS A 28 0.61 -5.26 -14.21
N GLN A 29 0.13 -6.28 -13.50
CA GLN A 29 -0.92 -6.14 -12.50
C GLN A 29 -0.42 -5.34 -11.29
N TYR A 30 0.78 -5.67 -10.79
CA TYR A 30 1.40 -4.93 -9.70
C TYR A 30 1.54 -3.44 -10.01
N ARG A 31 2.01 -3.09 -11.22
CA ARG A 31 2.16 -1.68 -11.64
C ARG A 31 0.82 -0.98 -11.78
N ALA A 32 -0.22 -1.66 -12.27
CA ALA A 32 -1.56 -1.09 -12.39
C ALA A 32 -2.13 -0.74 -11.00
N VAL A 33 -2.08 -1.69 -10.06
CA VAL A 33 -2.53 -1.49 -8.68
C VAL A 33 -1.72 -0.39 -7.99
N TYR A 34 -0.39 -0.42 -8.12
CA TYR A 34 0.49 0.60 -7.55
C TYR A 34 0.16 1.99 -8.09
N LYS A 35 -0.05 2.14 -9.40
CA LYS A 35 -0.39 3.41 -10.04
C LYS A 35 -1.73 3.94 -9.52
N TYR A 36 -2.75 3.09 -9.45
CA TYR A 36 -4.07 3.48 -8.99
C TYR A 36 -4.06 3.90 -7.52
N ILE A 37 -3.46 3.10 -6.62
CA ILE A 37 -3.35 3.48 -5.20
C ILE A 37 -2.50 4.74 -5.03
N THR A 38 -1.47 4.95 -5.87
CA THR A 38 -0.70 6.22 -5.86
C THR A 38 -1.59 7.42 -6.17
N GLN A 39 -2.48 7.30 -7.15
CA GLN A 39 -3.44 8.36 -7.49
C GLN A 39 -4.37 8.63 -6.30
N LEU A 40 -4.97 7.59 -5.71
CA LEU A 40 -5.84 7.75 -4.54
C LEU A 40 -5.11 8.43 -3.37
N CYS A 41 -3.85 8.07 -3.11
CA CYS A 41 -3.05 8.72 -2.08
C CYS A 41 -2.81 10.20 -2.39
N GLN A 42 -2.63 10.57 -3.66
CA GLN A 42 -2.43 11.97 -4.06
C GLN A 42 -3.69 12.81 -3.95
N GLU A 43 -4.86 12.20 -4.13
CA GLU A 43 -6.16 12.86 -4.08
C GLU A 43 -6.69 12.98 -2.65
N ASN A 44 -6.41 12.00 -1.78
CA ASN A 44 -7.09 11.87 -0.48
C ASN A 44 -6.15 11.92 0.74
N LEU A 45 -4.83 11.78 0.61
CA LEU A 45 -3.91 11.74 1.76
C LEU A 45 -2.94 12.92 1.77
N ASP A 46 -2.45 13.28 2.95
CA ASP A 46 -1.34 14.22 3.09
C ASP A 46 0.00 13.51 2.85
N LEU A 47 0.56 13.70 1.66
CA LEU A 47 1.82 13.08 1.24
C LEU A 47 3.05 13.51 2.07
N ASN A 48 2.93 14.53 2.94
CA ASN A 48 4.02 15.05 3.76
C ASN A 48 4.11 14.37 5.13
N VAL A 49 3.06 13.68 5.57
CA VAL A 49 3.01 13.02 6.87
C VAL A 49 3.12 11.50 6.75
N ALA A 50 3.52 10.87 7.85
CA ALA A 50 3.65 9.41 7.91
C ALA A 50 2.27 8.74 7.89
N TYR A 51 2.22 7.47 7.50
CA TYR A 51 0.99 6.66 7.51
C TYR A 51 0.23 6.72 8.84
N THR A 52 0.95 6.68 9.97
CA THR A 52 0.37 6.69 11.33
C THR A 52 -0.19 8.06 11.74
N LEU A 53 0.03 9.09 10.94
CA LEU A 53 -0.45 10.46 11.17
C LEU A 53 -1.52 10.87 10.16
N GLN A 54 -1.91 9.98 9.25
CA GLN A 54 -3.02 10.21 8.34
C GLN A 54 -4.35 10.17 9.10
N ASP A 55 -5.34 10.87 8.59
CA ASP A 55 -6.71 10.72 9.06
C ASP A 55 -7.22 9.30 8.75
N ILE A 56 -7.97 8.72 9.70
CA ILE A 56 -8.46 7.35 9.56
C ILE A 56 -9.57 7.26 8.49
N ASP A 57 -10.41 8.30 8.36
CA ASP A 57 -11.49 8.33 7.39
C ASP A 57 -10.93 8.40 5.96
N ASP A 58 -9.85 9.17 5.76
CA ASP A 58 -9.15 9.24 4.47
C ASP A 58 -8.45 7.91 4.12
N LEU A 59 -7.84 7.24 5.10
CA LEU A 59 -7.26 5.91 4.91
C LEU A 59 -8.34 4.88 4.53
N ASP A 60 -9.49 4.92 5.19
CA ASP A 60 -10.61 4.03 4.93
C ASP A 60 -11.23 4.29 3.55
N LEU A 61 -11.31 5.54 3.12
CA LEU A 61 -11.71 5.90 1.75
C LEU A 61 -10.76 5.29 0.71
N VAL A 62 -9.44 5.47 0.87
CA VAL A 62 -8.44 4.88 -0.05
C VAL A 62 -8.55 3.36 -0.07
N ARG A 63 -8.77 2.70 1.08
CA ARG A 63 -8.94 1.25 1.16
C ARG A 63 -10.20 0.78 0.45
N TYR A 64 -11.30 1.49 0.64
CA TYR A 64 -12.58 1.18 0.01
C TYR A 64 -12.49 1.29 -1.52
N GLU A 65 -12.01 2.43 -2.04
CA GLU A 65 -11.85 2.64 -3.48
C GLU A 65 -10.87 1.63 -4.11
N ALA A 66 -9.76 1.32 -3.43
CA ALA A 66 -8.82 0.30 -3.89
C ALA A 66 -9.48 -1.08 -4.01
N GLN A 67 -10.34 -1.47 -3.05
CA GLN A 67 -11.06 -2.75 -3.10
C GLN A 67 -12.18 -2.76 -4.13
N LEU A 68 -12.79 -1.61 -4.41
CA LEU A 68 -13.81 -1.48 -5.46
C LEU A 68 -13.21 -1.73 -6.85
N GLU A 69 -12.05 -1.13 -7.15
CA GLU A 69 -11.34 -1.30 -8.42
C GLU A 69 -10.61 -2.66 -8.50
N TYR A 70 -10.03 -3.11 -7.38
CA TYR A 70 -9.27 -4.36 -7.31
C TYR A 70 -9.83 -5.28 -6.20
N PRO A 71 -10.95 -6.00 -6.45
CA PRO A 71 -11.62 -6.83 -5.44
C PRO A 71 -10.74 -7.87 -4.77
N PHE A 72 -9.69 -8.35 -5.45
CA PHE A 72 -8.73 -9.30 -4.88
C PHE A 72 -7.99 -8.74 -3.64
N LEU A 73 -7.93 -7.42 -3.45
CA LEU A 73 -7.32 -6.80 -2.27
C LEU A 73 -8.10 -7.14 -0.98
N SER A 74 -9.40 -7.42 -1.08
CA SER A 74 -10.22 -7.85 0.07
C SER A 74 -9.84 -9.23 0.61
N ASN A 75 -9.09 -10.03 -0.17
CA ASN A 75 -8.61 -11.35 0.24
C ASN A 75 -7.53 -11.27 1.31
N TYR A 76 -6.86 -10.13 1.50
CA TYR A 76 -5.80 -9.94 2.48
C TYR A 76 -6.36 -9.51 3.84
N SER A 77 -5.86 -10.09 4.94
CA SER A 77 -6.37 -9.80 6.29
C SER A 77 -6.04 -8.36 6.70
N GLU A 78 -6.93 -7.72 7.46
CA GLU A 78 -6.65 -6.38 8.03
C GLU A 78 -6.16 -5.36 7.00
N GLU A 79 -6.56 -5.52 5.74
CA GLU A 79 -6.18 -4.65 4.62
C GLU A 79 -4.66 -4.47 4.46
N TRP A 80 -3.85 -5.42 4.94
CA TRP A 80 -2.40 -5.23 5.03
C TRP A 80 -1.77 -4.91 3.67
N ALA A 81 -2.29 -5.53 2.60
CA ALA A 81 -1.81 -5.32 1.23
C ALA A 81 -1.96 -3.85 0.80
N THR A 82 -3.16 -3.29 0.93
CA THR A 82 -3.45 -1.89 0.60
C THR A 82 -2.65 -0.96 1.51
N ASN A 83 -2.61 -1.26 2.82
CA ASN A 83 -1.87 -0.46 3.79
C ASN A 83 -0.37 -0.39 3.47
N ASP A 84 0.23 -1.47 2.98
CA ASP A 84 1.63 -1.49 2.59
C ASP A 84 1.93 -0.76 1.28
N PHE A 85 0.99 -0.76 0.33
CA PHE A 85 1.07 0.13 -0.83
C PHE A 85 1.12 1.59 -0.37
N ILE A 86 0.17 2.02 0.46
CA ILE A 86 0.09 3.40 0.98
C ILE A 86 1.40 3.77 1.70
N ARG A 87 1.87 2.92 2.64
CA ARG A 87 3.14 3.15 3.36
C ARG A 87 4.32 3.32 2.41
N ARG A 88 4.42 2.50 1.37
CA ARG A 88 5.49 2.59 0.37
C ARG A 88 5.44 3.91 -0.39
N ILE A 89 4.25 4.35 -0.79
CA ILE A 89 4.02 5.60 -1.53
C ILE A 89 4.40 6.82 -0.68
N LEU A 90 3.90 6.90 0.55
CA LEU A 90 4.19 8.01 1.48
C LEU A 90 5.69 8.10 1.81
N LYS A 91 6.35 6.95 2.02
CA LYS A 91 7.79 6.90 2.29
C LYS A 91 8.64 7.41 1.11
N TYR A 92 8.27 7.04 -0.12
CA TYR A 92 8.99 7.48 -1.32
C TYR A 92 8.83 8.99 -1.53
N ARG A 93 7.61 9.53 -1.37
CA ARG A 93 7.35 10.97 -1.52
C ARG A 93 8.13 11.81 -0.51
N LYS A 94 8.17 11.41 0.77
CA LYS A 94 9.01 12.05 1.78
C LYS A 94 10.50 12.07 1.44
N SER A 95 10.98 11.07 0.69
CA SER A 95 12.37 10.97 0.28
C SER A 95 12.68 11.81 -0.98
N ALA A 96 11.70 12.06 -1.84
CA ALA A 96 11.83 12.87 -3.06
C ALA A 96 11.71 14.39 -2.80
N LEU A 97 11.23 14.79 -1.62
CA LEU A 97 11.12 16.19 -1.18
C LEU A 97 12.35 16.69 -0.40
N LYS A 98 13.38 15.85 -0.22
CA LYS A 98 14.67 16.20 0.37
C LYS A 98 15.69 16.52 -0.69
#